data_AF-A0A954KAC3-F1
#
_entry.id   AF-A0A954KAC3-F1
#
_cell.length_a   1.000
_cell.length_b   1.000
_cell.length_c   1.000
_cell.angle_alpha   90.00
_cell.angle_beta   90.00
_cell.angle_gamma   90.00
#
_symmetry.space_group_name_H-M   'P 1'
#
loop_
_entity.id
_entity.type
_entity.pdbx_description
1 polymer ?
#
loop_
_entity_poly.entity_id
_entity_poly.type
_entity_poly.pdbx_seq_one_letter_code
_entity_poly.pdbx_strand_id
1 'polypeptide(L)'
;MNHTGQSRRSFLKSSLAMSGTIPLIAGLAQAETKQAGKPLMAYVGTFSSPLQDVLDTQVDLPPGNGRGIHLFQIDRKTGAMTPAGIQRMGTSPSCLAVNAAGTRLYSTNETDRVGNEKHG
;
A
#
# COMPACT_ATOMS: atom_id res chain seq x y z
N MET A 1 10.38 -60.21 -38.92
CA MET A 1 9.91 -60.09 -37.52
C MET A 1 11.04 -59.57 -36.64
N ASN A 2 10.66 -58.67 -35.73
CA ASN A 2 11.42 -57.88 -34.77
C ASN A 2 12.55 -58.59 -34.01
N HIS A 3 13.62 -57.86 -33.69
CA HIS A 3 13.95 -57.49 -32.30
C HIS A 3 14.87 -56.27 -32.24
N THR A 4 14.31 -55.16 -31.76
CA THR A 4 14.95 -53.94 -31.29
C THR A 4 15.65 -54.17 -29.95
N GLY A 5 16.84 -53.60 -29.77
CA GLY A 5 17.56 -53.68 -28.50
C GLY A 5 18.88 -52.92 -28.47
N GLN A 6 18.86 -51.62 -28.83
CA GLN A 6 19.99 -50.73 -28.54
C GLN A 6 20.06 -50.52 -27.02
N SER A 7 21.04 -51.14 -26.34
CA SER A 7 21.40 -50.79 -24.97
C SER A 7 22.83 -50.28 -24.95
N ARG A 8 22.97 -48.96 -25.11
CA ARG A 8 24.24 -48.25 -25.00
C ARG A 8 24.37 -47.70 -23.59
N ARG A 9 25.35 -48.24 -22.88
CA ARG A 9 26.22 -47.55 -21.92
C ARG A 9 26.01 -46.03 -21.87
N SER A 10 25.50 -45.57 -20.73
CA SER A 10 25.64 -44.24 -20.10
C SER A 10 24.29 -44.06 -19.39
N PHE A 11 24.20 -44.00 -18.07
CA PHE A 11 24.90 -43.04 -17.26
C PHE A 11 25.18 -43.66 -15.90
N LEU A 12 26.46 -43.65 -15.55
CA LEU A 12 26.95 -43.88 -14.21
C LEU A 12 26.11 -43.05 -13.21
N LYS A 13 25.54 -43.79 -12.25
CA LYS A 13 25.56 -43.49 -10.82
C LYS A 13 26.36 -42.23 -10.46
N SER A 14 25.68 -41.21 -9.96
CA SER A 14 26.25 -40.20 -9.07
C SER A 14 25.13 -39.56 -8.28
N SER A 15 24.82 -40.15 -7.12
CA SER A 15 23.98 -39.56 -6.09
C SER A 15 24.80 -38.50 -5.35
N LEU A 16 24.50 -37.21 -5.55
CA LEU A 16 24.91 -36.16 -4.64
C LEU A 16 23.72 -35.78 -3.76
N ALA A 17 23.81 -36.14 -2.48
CA ALA A 17 22.91 -35.65 -1.45
C ALA A 17 23.18 -34.16 -1.21
N MET A 18 22.43 -33.27 -1.86
CA MET A 18 22.26 -31.89 -1.40
C MET A 18 21.01 -31.79 -0.53
N SER A 19 21.05 -32.39 0.66
CA SER A 19 20.09 -32.09 1.73
C SER A 19 20.70 -31.01 2.62
N GLY A 20 20.63 -29.75 2.21
CA GLY A 20 21.18 -28.64 3.01
C GLY A 20 20.82 -27.23 2.56
N THR A 21 20.42 -27.02 1.31
CA THR A 21 20.13 -25.68 0.77
C THR A 21 18.64 -25.33 0.70
N ILE A 22 17.74 -26.26 1.04
CA ILE A 22 16.29 -26.10 0.91
C ILE A 22 15.66 -25.11 1.92
N PRO A 23 16.10 -24.97 3.20
CA PRO A 23 15.35 -24.11 4.11
C PRO A 23 15.50 -22.61 3.80
N LEU A 24 16.58 -22.20 3.12
CA LEU A 24 16.82 -20.78 2.83
C LEU A 24 15.94 -20.27 1.66
N ILE A 25 15.74 -21.10 0.63
CA ILE A 25 14.90 -20.73 -0.53
C ILE A 25 13.41 -20.79 -0.16
N ALA A 26 13.00 -21.76 0.65
CA ALA A 26 11.63 -21.86 1.15
C ALA A 26 11.24 -20.67 2.06
N GLY A 27 12.15 -20.21 2.91
CA GLY A 27 11.93 -19.05 3.79
C GLY A 27 11.75 -17.74 3.02
N LEU A 28 12.49 -17.55 1.92
CA LEU A 28 12.37 -16.38 1.05
C LEU A 28 11.04 -16.38 0.26
N ALA A 29 10.60 -17.54 -0.26
CA ALA A 29 9.33 -17.66 -0.98
C ALA A 29 8.09 -17.55 -0.06
N GLN A 30 8.19 -17.99 1.20
CA GLN A 30 7.11 -17.87 2.19
C GLN A 30 6.95 -16.44 2.73
N ALA A 31 8.03 -15.65 2.78
CA ALA A 31 7.96 -14.24 3.18
C ALA A 31 7.18 -13.39 2.16
N GLU A 32 7.32 -13.68 0.85
CA GLU A 32 6.56 -13.02 -0.22
C GLU A 32 5.05 -13.32 -0.15
N THR A 33 4.67 -14.54 0.23
CA THR A 33 3.27 -15.00 0.16
C THR A 33 2.43 -14.60 1.37
N LYS A 34 3.02 -14.44 2.57
CA LYS A 34 2.26 -14.00 3.76
C LYS A 34 1.69 -12.58 3.64
N GLN A 35 2.38 -11.70 2.90
CA GLN A 35 1.94 -10.32 2.64
C GLN A 35 0.98 -10.23 1.45
N ALA A 36 0.98 -11.22 0.55
CA ALA A 36 0.23 -11.21 -0.70
C ALA A 36 -1.30 -11.26 -0.49
N GLY A 37 -1.79 -11.74 0.66
CA GLY A 37 -3.21 -11.97 0.91
C GLY A 37 -4.06 -10.72 1.18
N LYS A 38 -3.46 -9.60 1.62
CA LYS A 38 -4.21 -8.34 1.88
C LYS A 38 -3.94 -7.32 0.77
N PRO A 39 -4.93 -6.50 0.37
CA PRO A 39 -4.73 -5.44 -0.62
C PRO A 39 -3.69 -4.42 -0.13
N LEU A 40 -2.87 -3.88 -1.04
CA LEU A 40 -2.01 -2.74 -0.76
C LEU A 40 -2.85 -1.46 -0.95
N MET A 41 -2.93 -0.64 0.09
CA MET A 41 -3.71 0.59 0.09
C MET A 41 -2.82 1.82 0.13
N ALA A 42 -3.16 2.85 -0.65
CA ALA A 42 -2.66 4.20 -0.49
C ALA A 42 -3.75 5.10 0.13
N TYR A 43 -3.33 5.91 1.10
CA TYR A 43 -4.13 6.96 1.71
C TYR A 43 -3.48 8.30 1.37
N VAL A 44 -4.20 9.16 0.67
CA VAL A 44 -3.69 10.45 0.18
C VAL A 44 -4.43 11.57 0.89
N GLY A 45 -3.67 12.30 1.72
CA GLY A 45 -4.15 13.53 2.36
C GLY A 45 -4.29 14.67 1.36
N THR A 46 -5.12 15.66 1.67
CA THR A 46 -5.37 16.81 0.80
C THR A 46 -5.41 18.11 1.58
N PHE A 47 -4.98 19.18 0.93
CA PHE A 47 -5.41 20.53 1.28
C PHE A 47 -6.82 20.74 0.73
N SER A 48 -7.80 20.71 1.61
CA SER A 48 -9.21 20.80 1.27
C SER A 48 -9.60 22.28 1.22
N SER A 49 -9.41 22.91 0.06
CA SER A 49 -10.04 24.20 -0.23
C SER A 49 -11.50 23.98 -0.72
N PRO A 50 -12.38 25.00 -0.71
CA PRO A 50 -12.18 26.23 0.00
C PRO A 50 -12.26 25.91 1.49
N LEU A 51 -11.33 26.47 2.24
CA LEU A 51 -11.38 26.37 3.70
C LEU A 51 -12.73 26.93 4.16
N GLN A 52 -13.50 26.13 4.90
CA GLN A 52 -14.84 26.55 5.34
C GLN A 52 -14.79 27.62 6.44
N ASP A 53 -13.69 27.71 7.19
CA ASP A 53 -13.50 28.68 8.27
C ASP A 53 -12.28 29.55 7.99
N VAL A 54 -12.49 30.61 7.20
CA VAL A 54 -11.47 31.60 6.81
C VAL A 54 -11.75 32.95 7.46
N LEU A 55 -10.72 33.76 7.64
CA LEU A 55 -10.89 35.14 8.10
C LEU A 55 -11.53 35.99 6.99
N ASP A 56 -12.30 37.01 7.35
CA ASP A 56 -12.91 37.95 6.40
C ASP A 56 -11.87 38.69 5.54
N THR A 57 -10.63 38.77 6.02
CA THR A 57 -9.49 39.38 5.32
C THR A 57 -8.87 38.47 4.27
N GLN A 58 -9.25 37.19 4.22
CA GLN A 58 -8.67 36.21 3.32
C GLN A 58 -9.40 36.22 1.98
N VAL A 59 -8.75 36.80 0.97
CA VAL A 59 -9.23 36.89 -0.42
C VAL A 59 -8.59 35.81 -1.30
N ASP A 60 -9.13 35.60 -2.51
CA ASP A 60 -8.61 34.66 -3.51
C ASP A 60 -8.52 33.19 -3.05
N LEU A 61 -9.53 32.72 -2.31
CA LEU A 61 -9.63 31.32 -1.94
C LEU A 61 -9.92 30.48 -3.20
N PRO A 62 -9.00 29.60 -3.63
CA PRO A 62 -9.28 28.72 -4.75
C PRO A 62 -10.49 27.84 -4.41
N PRO A 63 -11.32 27.48 -5.41
CA PRO A 63 -12.55 26.74 -5.18
C PRO A 63 -12.31 25.38 -4.54
N GLY A 64 -11.07 24.88 -4.65
CA GLY A 64 -10.55 23.79 -3.87
C GLY A 64 -11.18 22.44 -4.09
N ASN A 65 -10.32 21.48 -4.36
CA ASN A 65 -10.74 20.17 -4.88
C ASN A 65 -10.48 19.03 -3.89
N GLY A 66 -9.88 19.33 -2.73
CA GLY A 66 -9.62 18.36 -1.68
C GLY A 66 -10.92 17.99 -0.95
N ARG A 67 -11.20 16.70 -0.84
CA ARG A 67 -12.43 16.19 -0.20
C ARG A 67 -12.16 15.50 1.12
N GLY A 68 -10.93 15.55 1.64
CA GLY A 68 -10.46 14.76 2.79
C GLY A 68 -9.42 13.73 2.37
N ILE A 69 -9.46 12.52 2.91
CA ILE A 69 -8.46 11.47 2.59
C ILE A 69 -8.98 10.61 1.44
N HIS A 70 -8.22 10.51 0.36
CA HIS A 70 -8.52 9.67 -0.80
C HIS A 70 -7.88 8.29 -0.66
N LEU A 71 -8.66 7.24 -0.91
CA LEU A 71 -8.21 5.85 -0.77
C LEU A 71 -8.04 5.21 -2.15
N PHE A 72 -6.94 4.52 -2.34
CA PHE A 72 -6.66 3.77 -3.56
C PHE A 72 -6.16 2.36 -3.24
N GLN A 73 -6.59 1.39 -4.03
CA GLN A 73 -5.96 0.08 -4.07
C GLN A 73 -4.82 0.10 -5.09
N ILE A 74 -3.65 -0.40 -4.71
CA ILE A 74 -2.46 -0.45 -5.56
C ILE A 74 -2.24 -1.87 -6.07
N ASP A 75 -2.10 -2.00 -7.39
CA ASP A 75 -1.54 -3.20 -8.00
C ASP A 75 -0.04 -3.25 -7.71
N ARG A 76 0.40 -4.26 -6.93
CA ARG A 76 1.79 -4.39 -6.47
C ARG A 76 2.80 -4.62 -7.61
N LYS A 77 2.37 -5.07 -8.78
CA LYS A 77 3.26 -5.38 -9.91
C LYS A 77 3.48 -4.16 -10.82
N THR A 78 2.42 -3.39 -11.03
CA THR A 78 2.38 -2.29 -12.02
C THR A 78 2.39 -0.92 -11.35
N GLY A 79 2.04 -0.82 -10.07
CA GLY A 79 1.83 0.45 -9.37
C GLY A 79 0.52 1.14 -9.72
N ALA A 80 -0.34 0.53 -10.56
CA ALA A 80 -1.63 1.12 -10.93
C ALA A 80 -2.51 1.35 -9.68
N MET A 81 -3.11 2.53 -9.60
CA MET A 81 -3.97 2.95 -8.50
C MET A 81 -5.44 2.92 -8.94
N THR A 82 -6.25 2.10 -8.29
CA THR A 82 -7.71 2.08 -8.48
C THR A 82 -8.39 2.83 -7.34
N PRO A 83 -9.26 3.82 -7.62
CA PRO A 83 -10.01 4.50 -6.56
C PRO A 83 -10.83 3.51 -5.73
N ALA A 84 -10.69 3.59 -4.40
CA ALA A 84 -11.34 2.70 -3.45
C ALA A 84 -12.31 3.44 -2.51
N GLY A 85 -12.21 4.77 -2.42
CA GLY A 85 -13.13 5.58 -1.63
C GLY A 85 -12.56 6.93 -1.22
N ILE A 86 -13.36 7.71 -0.48
CA ILE A 86 -12.95 8.98 0.09
C ILE A 86 -13.49 9.06 1.52
N GLN A 87 -12.60 9.24 2.50
CA GLN A 87 -12.99 9.67 3.83
C GLN A 87 -13.19 11.17 3.80
N ARG A 88 -14.46 11.60 3.79
CA ARG A 88 -14.76 13.03 3.73
C ARG A 88 -14.40 13.75 5.02
N MET A 89 -13.75 14.91 4.89
CA MET A 89 -13.33 15.76 5.99
C MET A 89 -13.50 17.23 5.56
N GLY A 90 -13.99 18.07 6.47
CA GLY A 90 -14.04 19.54 6.27
C GLY A 90 -12.70 20.23 6.57
N THR A 91 -11.70 19.48 7.02
CA THR A 91 -10.35 19.94 7.32
C THR A 91 -9.38 19.54 6.22
N SER A 92 -8.13 20.01 6.33
CA SER A 92 -7.01 19.64 5.46
C SER A 92 -6.13 18.57 6.11
N PRO A 93 -6.39 17.27 5.88
CA PRO A 93 -5.53 16.20 6.36
C PRO A 93 -4.19 16.22 5.59
N SER A 94 -3.19 16.94 6.10
CA SER A 94 -1.94 17.21 5.37
C SER A 94 -0.83 16.21 5.64
N CYS A 95 -0.82 15.57 6.81
CA CYS A 95 0.11 14.51 7.17
C CYS A 95 -0.64 13.31 7.73
N LEU A 96 -0.26 12.10 7.30
CA LEU A 96 -0.90 10.85 7.69
C LEU A 96 0.11 9.89 8.31
N ALA A 97 -0.31 9.19 9.37
CA ALA A 97 0.47 8.13 10.00
C ALA A 97 -0.40 6.90 10.29
N VAL A 98 0.11 5.71 9.97
CA VAL A 98 -0.58 4.44 10.26
C VAL A 98 0.10 3.75 11.43
N ASN A 99 -0.66 3.18 12.35
CA ASN A 99 -0.07 2.40 13.44
C ASN A 99 0.55 1.08 12.93
N ALA A 100 1.48 0.50 13.68
CA ALA A 100 2.17 -0.73 13.27
C ALA A 100 1.22 -1.91 12.97
N ALA A 101 0.07 -1.96 13.65
CA ALA A 101 -0.94 -3.00 13.42
C ALA A 101 -1.80 -2.78 12.14
N GLY A 102 -1.72 -1.62 11.49
CA GLY A 102 -2.51 -1.29 10.30
C GLY A 102 -4.01 -1.14 10.57
N THR A 103 -4.39 -0.84 11.82
CA THR A 103 -5.79 -0.73 12.28
C THR A 103 -6.23 0.70 12.56
N ARG A 104 -5.29 1.65 12.62
CA ARG A 104 -5.55 3.07 12.90
C ARG A 104 -4.76 3.95 11.94
N LEU A 105 -5.42 4.98 11.44
CA LEU A 105 -4.85 6.06 10.63
C LEU A 105 -5.02 7.37 11.42
N TYR A 106 -3.93 8.10 11.60
CA TYR A 106 -3.89 9.41 12.25
C TYR A 106 -3.63 10.48 11.19
N SER A 107 -4.19 11.67 11.39
CA SER A 107 -4.09 12.79 10.47
C SER A 107 -3.78 14.07 11.24
N THR A 108 -2.86 14.89 10.72
CA THR A 108 -2.79 16.30 11.10
C THR A 108 -3.81 17.07 10.29
N ASN A 109 -4.82 17.61 10.95
CA ASN A 109 -5.86 18.38 10.31
C ASN A 109 -5.46 19.86 10.35
N GLU A 110 -4.72 20.31 9.35
CA GLU A 110 -4.02 21.60 9.36
C GLU A 110 -4.96 22.81 9.50
N THR A 111 -6.20 22.65 9.09
CA THR A 111 -7.20 23.73 9.13
C THR A 111 -8.31 23.46 10.13
N ASP A 112 -8.08 22.49 11.03
CA ASP A 112 -8.99 22.24 12.14
C ASP A 112 -8.94 23.40 13.12
N ARG A 113 -10.08 23.68 13.75
CA ARG A 113 -10.21 24.75 14.74
C ARG A 113 -11.05 24.25 15.90
N VAL A 114 -10.49 24.30 17.09
CA VAL A 114 -11.11 23.75 18.31
C VAL A 114 -11.38 24.88 19.30
N GLY A 115 -12.57 24.82 19.90
CA GLY A 115 -13.02 25.78 20.92
C GLY A 115 -13.44 27.13 20.35
N ASN A 116 -14.00 27.96 21.23
CA ASN A 116 -14.54 29.29 20.86
C ASN A 116 -13.46 30.24 20.32
N GLU A 117 -12.21 30.04 20.75
CA GLU A 117 -11.06 30.84 20.33
C GLU A 117 -10.39 30.30 19.05
N LYS A 118 -10.93 29.24 18.45
CA LYS A 118 -10.47 28.71 17.15
C LYS A 118 -8.99 28.33 17.10
N HIS A 119 -8.49 27.65 18.14
CA HIS A 119 -7.11 27.16 18.16
C HIS A 119 -6.91 26.04 17.13
N GLY A 120 -5.77 26.05 16.45
CA GLY A 120 -5.32 25.02 15.51
C GLY A 120 -4.02 24.38 15.97
#